data_AF-A0A7K0D6C3-F1
#
_entry.id   AF-A0A7K0D6C3-F1
#
_cell.length_a   1.000
_cell.length_b   1.000
_cell.length_c   1.000
_cell.angle_alpha   90.00
_cell.angle_beta   90.00
_cell.angle_gamma   90.00
#
_symmetry.space_group_name_H-M   'P 1'
#
loop_
_entity.id
_entity.type
_entity.pdbx_description
1 polymer ?
#
loop_
_entity_poly.entity_id
_entity_poly.type
_entity_poly.pdbx_seq_one_letter_code
_entity_poly.pdbx_strand_id
1 'polypeptide(L)'
;MRARAVRAAVRRMPAVAAVLLVLTQITYPLATGVARDRVTAAVVLLSALTAVTHAWATRGPRWAAGLLLIVSGLGLVAEICGVTTGFPFGCYDYARHRLGPELAGVPLLVPLAWTGGLYPVWVVAGLLSPPGTPRARTRIPLTALGAVGWDLFLDPQMVSAGQWTWCSPLPGLPGTPQIPYTNYLGWFAVALLMAALLELLDRADVPADRGPAVPVAVFLWTWLGSTLAHAVFLGLPASAGYGFLGLGLLGVPLLYTSARRMPVRSAGHGTM
;
A
#
# COMPACT_ATOMS: atom_id res chain seq x y z
N MET A 1 2.57 36.08 -5.68
CA MET A 1 3.74 35.16 -5.80
C MET A 1 3.75 34.04 -4.75
N ARG A 2 3.65 34.31 -3.43
CA ARG A 2 3.67 33.27 -2.37
C ARG A 2 2.65 32.13 -2.59
N ALA A 3 1.41 32.43 -2.94
CA ALA A 3 0.37 31.42 -3.18
C ALA A 3 0.63 30.50 -4.39
N ARG A 4 1.42 30.94 -5.39
CA ARG A 4 1.85 30.09 -6.52
C ARG A 4 3.03 29.20 -6.14
N ALA A 5 3.98 29.73 -5.37
CA ALA A 5 5.11 28.97 -4.84
C ALA A 5 4.66 27.84 -3.89
N VAL A 6 3.71 28.11 -2.99
CA VAL A 6 3.12 27.09 -2.10
C VAL A 6 2.41 26.00 -2.90
N ARG A 7 1.63 26.34 -3.93
CA ARG A 7 0.98 25.34 -4.80
C ARG A 7 1.97 24.50 -5.60
N ALA A 8 3.07 25.11 -6.06
CA ALA A 8 4.13 24.40 -6.76
C ALA A 8 4.90 23.44 -5.84
N ALA A 9 5.18 23.86 -4.60
CA ALA A 9 5.81 23.01 -3.59
C ALA A 9 4.91 21.81 -3.24
N VAL A 10 3.64 22.05 -2.92
CA VAL A 10 2.67 20.98 -2.58
C VAL A 10 2.51 19.96 -3.71
N ARG A 11 2.59 20.39 -4.98
CA ARG A 11 2.55 19.47 -6.14
C ARG A 11 3.80 18.60 -6.30
N ARG A 12 4.97 19.05 -5.82
CA ARG A 12 6.24 18.31 -5.95
C ARG A 12 6.54 17.41 -4.75
N MET A 13 6.01 17.75 -3.57
CA MET A 13 6.19 16.98 -2.33
C MET A 13 5.94 15.47 -2.47
N PRO A 14 4.84 14.99 -3.07
CA PRO A 14 4.61 13.55 -3.18
C PRO A 14 5.67 12.84 -4.04
N ALA A 15 6.16 13.49 -5.10
CA ALA A 15 7.21 12.92 -5.95
C ALA A 15 8.55 12.82 -5.20
N VAL A 16 8.92 13.86 -4.45
CA VAL A 16 10.14 13.85 -3.62
C VAL A 16 10.05 12.76 -2.55
N ALA A 17 8.92 12.68 -1.84
CA ALA A 17 8.69 11.64 -0.83
C ALA A 17 8.74 10.23 -1.44
N ALA A 18 8.19 10.03 -2.65
CA ALA A 18 8.25 8.75 -3.35
C ALA A 18 9.68 8.36 -3.77
N VAL A 19 10.49 9.31 -4.23
CA VAL A 19 11.90 9.05 -4.56
C VAL A 19 12.67 8.65 -3.31
N LEU A 20 12.49 9.38 -2.20
CA LEU A 20 13.12 9.04 -0.93
C LEU A 20 12.64 7.68 -0.40
N LEU A 21 11.36 7.36 -0.57
CA LEU A 21 10.79 6.04 -0.24
C LEU A 21 11.52 4.93 -0.99
N VAL A 22 11.65 5.05 -2.31
CA VAL A 22 12.34 4.07 -3.17
C VAL A 22 13.79 3.89 -2.72
N LEU A 23 14.52 4.99 -2.55
CA LEU A 23 15.92 4.95 -2.09
C LEU A 23 16.04 4.28 -0.72
N THR A 24 15.13 4.58 0.20
CA THR A 24 15.11 3.99 1.54
C THR A 24 14.80 2.49 1.48
N GLN A 25 13.85 2.06 0.63
CA GLN A 25 13.55 0.64 0.44
C GLN A 25 14.73 -0.15 -0.15
N ILE A 26 15.53 0.46 -1.04
CA ILE A 26 16.77 -0.16 -1.56
C ILE A 26 17.77 -0.44 -0.43
N THR A 27 17.79 0.37 0.62
CA THR A 27 18.68 0.13 1.78
C THR A 27 18.18 -0.97 2.72
N TYR A 28 16.91 -1.36 2.65
CA TYR A 28 16.31 -2.33 3.59
C TYR A 28 17.03 -3.68 3.62
N PRO A 29 17.31 -4.35 2.47
CA PRO A 29 17.99 -5.64 2.50
C PRO A 29 19.45 -5.54 2.96
N LEU A 30 20.04 -4.35 2.91
CA LEU A 30 21.41 -4.08 3.36
C LEU A 30 21.50 -3.81 4.87
N ALA A 31 20.37 -3.53 5.53
CA ALA A 31 20.31 -3.22 6.95
C ALA A 31 19.99 -4.46 7.78
N THR A 32 20.46 -4.49 9.05
CA THR A 32 20.18 -5.55 10.02
C THR A 32 19.87 -4.96 11.40
N GLY A 33 19.25 -5.76 12.29
CA GLY A 33 18.94 -5.37 13.67
C GLY A 33 18.24 -4.01 13.79
N VAL A 34 18.71 -3.17 14.71
CA VAL A 34 18.16 -1.83 14.97
C VAL A 34 18.21 -0.92 13.73
N ALA A 35 19.23 -1.06 12.87
CA ALA A 35 19.28 -0.28 11.63
C ALA A 35 18.13 -0.66 10.70
N ARG A 36 17.81 -1.96 10.59
CA ARG A 36 16.65 -2.42 9.82
C ARG A 36 15.34 -1.88 10.39
N ASP A 37 15.19 -1.85 11.71
CA ASP A 37 14.00 -1.30 12.37
C ASP A 37 13.80 0.20 12.04
N ARG A 38 14.89 0.98 12.04
CA ARG A 38 14.86 2.39 11.63
C ARG A 38 14.53 2.57 10.15
N VAL A 39 15.06 1.72 9.28
CA VAL A 39 14.71 1.73 7.85
C VAL A 39 13.24 1.39 7.67
N THR A 40 12.69 0.39 8.37
CA THR A 40 11.25 0.08 8.36
C THR A 40 10.41 1.30 8.74
N ALA A 41 10.76 1.98 9.83
CA ALA A 41 10.06 3.19 10.27
C ALA A 41 10.12 4.29 9.20
N ALA A 42 11.29 4.53 8.61
CA ALA A 42 11.45 5.51 7.54
C ALA A 42 10.63 5.15 6.30
N VAL A 43 10.62 3.88 5.88
CA VAL A 43 9.79 3.39 4.76
C VAL A 43 8.31 3.66 5.01
N VAL A 44 7.80 3.32 6.20
CA VAL A 44 6.39 3.54 6.52
C VAL A 44 6.04 5.03 6.54
N LEU A 45 6.86 5.85 7.21
CA LEU A 45 6.62 7.29 7.29
C LEU A 45 6.68 7.97 5.92
N LEU A 46 7.64 7.60 5.07
CA LEU A 46 7.75 8.13 3.71
C LEU A 46 6.62 7.65 2.81
N SER A 47 6.16 6.41 2.97
CA SER A 47 5.01 5.87 2.23
C SER A 47 3.71 6.58 2.61
N ALA A 48 3.44 6.72 3.92
CA ALA A 48 2.29 7.48 4.41
C ALA A 48 2.37 8.96 3.99
N LEU A 49 3.55 9.58 4.09
CA LEU A 49 3.77 10.96 3.64
C LEU A 49 3.48 11.11 2.14
N THR A 50 3.95 10.18 1.32
CA THR A 50 3.70 10.16 -0.12
C THR A 50 2.20 10.08 -0.41
N ALA A 51 1.50 9.16 0.25
CA ALA A 51 0.06 8.99 0.11
C ALA A 51 -0.73 10.25 0.52
N VAL A 52 -0.45 10.78 1.70
CA VAL A 52 -1.17 11.94 2.28
C VAL A 52 -0.87 13.23 1.52
N THR A 53 0.39 13.48 1.13
CA THR A 53 0.73 14.68 0.35
C THR A 53 0.16 14.62 -1.06
N HIS A 54 0.12 13.44 -1.69
CA HIS A 54 -0.55 13.26 -2.97
C HIS A 54 -2.07 13.44 -2.85
N ALA A 55 -2.67 12.85 -1.82
CA ALA A 55 -4.08 13.03 -1.48
C ALA A 55 -4.42 14.52 -1.27
N TRP A 56 -3.61 15.25 -0.51
CA TRP A 56 -3.80 16.68 -0.29
C TRP A 56 -3.64 17.47 -1.60
N ALA A 57 -2.59 17.20 -2.38
CA ALA A 57 -2.35 17.92 -3.62
C ALA A 57 -3.46 17.72 -4.67
N THR A 58 -4.12 16.56 -4.68
CA THR A 58 -5.12 16.19 -5.70
C THR A 58 -6.58 16.29 -5.24
N ARG A 59 -6.86 16.27 -3.93
CA ARG A 59 -8.21 16.26 -3.35
C ARG A 59 -8.36 17.21 -2.16
N GLY A 60 -7.33 17.97 -1.82
CA GLY A 60 -7.38 18.93 -0.72
C GLY A 60 -7.21 18.30 0.67
N PRO A 61 -7.05 19.15 1.71
CA PRO A 61 -6.69 18.71 3.04
C PRO A 61 -7.79 17.91 3.75
N ARG A 62 -9.07 18.20 3.46
CA ARG A 62 -10.21 17.47 4.03
C ARG A 62 -10.20 16.00 3.61
N TRP A 63 -10.01 15.75 2.32
CA TRP A 63 -9.91 14.39 1.81
C TRP A 63 -8.68 13.66 2.34
N ALA A 64 -7.52 14.33 2.42
CA ALA A 64 -6.30 13.75 2.98
C ALA A 64 -6.44 13.37 4.46
N ALA A 65 -7.12 14.21 5.26
CA ALA A 65 -7.44 13.88 6.66
C ALA A 65 -8.43 12.72 6.74
N GLY A 66 -9.44 12.70 5.87
CA GLY A 66 -10.39 11.58 5.76
C GLY A 66 -9.71 10.26 5.40
N LEU A 67 -8.73 10.28 4.48
CA LEU A 67 -7.90 9.11 4.15
C LEU A 67 -7.20 8.56 5.39
N LEU A 68 -6.51 9.41 6.15
CA LEU A 68 -5.81 9.00 7.38
C LEU A 68 -6.79 8.45 8.41
N LEU A 69 -7.90 9.13 8.65
CA LEU A 69 -8.89 8.70 9.64
C LEU A 69 -9.52 7.36 9.25
N ILE A 70 -9.89 7.20 7.98
CA ILE A 70 -10.51 5.95 7.50
C ILE A 70 -9.49 4.82 7.53
N VAL A 71 -8.31 4.99 6.93
CA VAL A 71 -7.38 3.88 6.73
C VAL A 71 -6.56 3.61 7.98
N SER A 72 -5.92 4.62 8.57
CA SER A 72 -5.18 4.42 9.82
C SER A 72 -6.14 4.18 10.99
N GLY A 73 -7.28 4.87 11.05
CA GLY A 73 -8.23 4.67 12.15
C GLY A 73 -8.87 3.28 12.15
N LEU A 74 -9.44 2.83 11.03
CA LEU A 74 -10.00 1.47 10.96
C LEU A 74 -8.92 0.40 11.09
N GLY A 75 -7.73 0.64 10.52
CA GLY A 75 -6.60 -0.28 10.66
C GLY A 75 -6.22 -0.46 12.13
N LEU A 76 -6.04 0.63 12.86
CA LEU A 76 -5.76 0.58 14.29
C LEU A 76 -6.87 -0.12 15.09
N VAL A 77 -8.14 0.14 14.79
CA VAL A 77 -9.26 -0.53 15.49
C VAL A 77 -9.24 -2.03 15.20
N ALA A 78 -9.05 -2.43 13.94
CA ALA A 78 -8.98 -3.84 13.56
C ALA A 78 -7.80 -4.55 14.24
N GLU A 79 -6.65 -3.90 14.29
CA GLU A 79 -5.45 -4.38 14.98
C GLU A 79 -5.66 -4.55 16.49
N ILE A 80 -6.25 -3.55 17.16
CA ILE A 80 -6.56 -3.62 18.58
C ILE A 80 -7.53 -4.79 18.85
N CYS A 81 -8.57 -4.95 18.04
CA CYS A 81 -9.45 -6.12 18.13
C CYS A 81 -8.69 -7.44 17.88
N GLY A 82 -7.78 -7.45 16.90
CA GLY A 82 -6.95 -8.60 16.54
C GLY A 82 -6.07 -9.06 17.70
N VAL A 83 -5.27 -8.16 18.29
CA VAL A 83 -4.37 -8.52 19.40
C VAL A 83 -5.11 -8.86 20.70
N THR A 84 -6.31 -8.29 20.92
CA THR A 84 -7.09 -8.54 22.14
C THR A 84 -7.95 -9.79 22.08
N THR A 85 -8.48 -10.13 20.89
CA THR A 85 -9.47 -11.22 20.74
C THR A 85 -8.99 -12.37 19.86
N GLY A 86 -7.92 -12.17 19.07
CA GLY A 86 -7.51 -13.08 18.01
C GLY A 86 -8.39 -13.04 16.76
N PHE A 87 -9.45 -12.22 16.72
CA PHE A 87 -10.31 -12.06 15.55
C PHE A 87 -10.14 -10.63 14.96
N PRO A 88 -10.05 -10.47 13.61
CA PRO A 88 -10.29 -11.48 12.57
C PRO A 88 -9.05 -12.26 12.12
N PHE A 89 -7.86 -11.90 12.59
CA PHE A 89 -6.62 -12.33 11.96
C PHE A 89 -6.10 -13.71 12.43
N GLY A 90 -6.45 -14.12 13.64
CA GLY A 90 -5.78 -15.19 14.40
C GLY A 90 -5.04 -14.60 15.60
N CYS A 91 -4.56 -15.45 16.52
CA CYS A 91 -3.71 -15.03 17.63
C CYS A 91 -2.34 -14.57 17.10
N TYR A 92 -1.88 -13.38 17.52
CA TYR A 92 -0.54 -12.85 17.23
C TYR A 92 -0.14 -11.78 18.24
N ASP A 93 1.16 -11.54 18.35
CA ASP A 93 1.75 -10.52 19.21
C ASP A 93 2.80 -9.70 18.45
N TYR A 94 2.81 -8.39 18.71
CA TYR A 94 3.85 -7.48 18.24
C TYR A 94 5.12 -7.57 19.10
N ALA A 95 6.27 -7.39 18.46
CA ALA A 95 7.53 -7.23 19.16
C ALA A 95 7.55 -5.88 19.89
N ARG A 96 7.60 -5.93 21.22
CA ARG A 96 7.54 -4.74 22.09
C ARG A 96 8.68 -3.78 21.80
N HIS A 97 8.34 -2.49 21.71
CA HIS A 97 9.28 -1.37 21.63
C HIS A 97 10.23 -1.34 20.40
N ARG A 98 9.96 -2.12 19.34
CA ARG A 98 10.79 -2.12 18.12
C ARG A 98 10.33 -1.13 17.05
N LEU A 99 9.03 -0.90 16.95
CA LEU A 99 8.41 -0.06 15.90
C LEU A 99 7.94 1.31 16.40
N GLY A 100 8.42 1.73 17.57
CA GLY A 100 8.09 3.03 18.17
C GLY A 100 6.93 2.97 19.17
N PRO A 101 6.18 4.08 19.34
CA PRO A 101 5.12 4.16 20.34
C PRO A 101 3.95 3.23 19.99
N GLU A 102 3.36 2.65 21.03
CA GLU A 102 2.27 1.69 20.93
C GLU A 102 0.98 2.27 21.55
N LEU A 103 -0.16 1.87 21.01
CA LEU A 103 -1.48 2.15 21.56
C LEU A 103 -2.24 0.84 21.70
N ALA A 104 -2.63 0.51 22.93
CA ALA A 104 -3.29 -0.76 23.27
C ALA A 104 -2.55 -2.00 22.71
N GLY A 105 -1.22 -2.00 22.77
CA GLY A 105 -0.36 -3.10 22.29
C GLY A 105 -0.07 -3.11 20.79
N VAL A 106 -0.60 -2.14 20.03
CA VAL A 106 -0.39 -2.01 18.59
C VAL A 106 0.59 -0.86 18.29
N PRO A 107 1.71 -1.09 17.60
CA PRO A 107 2.60 -0.02 17.18
C PRO A 107 1.89 0.96 16.25
N LEU A 108 1.93 2.26 16.56
CA LEU A 108 1.27 3.31 15.77
C LEU A 108 1.79 3.43 14.34
N LEU A 109 2.95 2.84 14.06
CA LEU A 109 3.51 2.73 12.73
C LEU A 109 2.68 1.80 11.83
N VAL A 110 2.07 0.74 12.37
CA VAL A 110 1.34 -0.25 11.56
C VAL A 110 0.11 0.34 10.87
N PRO A 111 -0.78 1.09 11.56
CA PRO A 111 -1.88 1.78 10.90
C PRO A 111 -1.44 2.79 9.82
N LEU A 112 -0.28 3.44 10.00
CA LEU A 112 0.30 4.32 8.98
C LEU A 112 0.80 3.55 7.76
N ALA A 113 1.35 2.34 7.96
CA ALA A 113 1.76 1.45 6.88
C ALA A 113 0.57 1.12 5.97
N TRP A 114 -0.60 0.84 6.55
CA TRP A 114 -1.85 0.64 5.79
C TRP A 114 -2.22 1.83 4.92
N THR A 115 -2.01 3.07 5.38
CA THR A 115 -2.27 4.27 4.56
C THR A 115 -1.34 4.32 3.35
N GLY A 116 -0.05 4.05 3.55
CA GLY A 116 0.95 4.02 2.49
C GLY A 116 0.74 2.87 1.49
N GLY A 117 0.35 1.68 1.97
CA GLY A 117 0.12 0.50 1.15
C GLY A 117 -1.21 0.54 0.37
N LEU A 118 -2.31 0.89 1.04
CA LEU A 118 -3.65 0.88 0.46
C LEU A 118 -3.86 1.99 -0.56
N TYR A 119 -3.28 3.18 -0.35
CA TYR A 119 -3.59 4.35 -1.18
C TYR A 119 -3.16 4.20 -2.65
N PRO A 120 -1.93 3.78 -2.99
CA PRO A 120 -1.53 3.47 -4.37
C PRO A 120 -2.45 2.44 -5.04
N VAL A 121 -2.81 1.38 -4.29
CA VAL A 121 -3.73 0.34 -4.75
C VAL A 121 -5.10 0.92 -5.08
N TRP A 122 -5.67 1.75 -4.19
CA TRP A 122 -6.98 2.40 -4.39
C TRP A 122 -7.00 3.37 -5.59
N VAL A 123 -5.87 4.03 -5.87
CA VAL A 123 -5.73 4.87 -7.08
C VAL A 123 -5.71 3.99 -8.32
N VAL A 124 -4.89 2.93 -8.36
CA VAL A 124 -4.79 2.00 -9.49
C VAL A 124 -6.10 1.28 -9.75
N ALA A 125 -6.76 0.75 -8.72
CA ALA A 125 -8.09 0.14 -8.82
C ALA A 125 -9.10 1.08 -9.48
N GLY A 126 -9.00 2.38 -9.19
CA GLY A 126 -9.83 3.40 -9.80
C GLY A 126 -9.47 3.73 -11.26
N LEU A 127 -8.24 3.49 -11.71
CA LEU A 127 -7.85 3.63 -13.12
C LEU A 127 -8.35 2.46 -13.96
N LEU A 128 -8.55 1.30 -13.33
CA LEU A 128 -9.01 0.07 -13.96
C LEU A 128 -10.55 -0.03 -14.07
N SER A 129 -11.29 0.88 -13.45
CA SER A 129 -12.75 0.91 -13.54
C SER A 129 -13.22 1.13 -15.00
N PRO A 130 -13.98 0.18 -15.59
CA PRO A 130 -14.46 0.30 -16.97
C PRO A 130 -15.45 1.46 -17.17
N PRO A 131 -15.44 2.11 -18.36
CA PRO A 131 -16.50 3.05 -18.73
C PRO A 131 -17.89 2.41 -18.64
N GLY A 132 -18.89 3.16 -18.20
CA GLY A 132 -20.28 2.69 -18.11
C GLY A 132 -20.61 1.81 -16.90
N THR A 133 -19.62 1.41 -16.09
CA THR A 133 -19.86 0.71 -14.81
C THR A 133 -19.77 1.68 -13.63
N PRO A 134 -20.61 1.54 -12.58
CA PRO A 134 -20.43 2.31 -11.36
C PRO A 134 -19.03 2.04 -10.77
N ARG A 135 -18.18 3.07 -10.72
CA ARG A 135 -16.77 3.00 -10.28
C ARG A 135 -16.60 2.19 -8.99
N ALA A 136 -17.46 2.42 -8.01
CA ALA A 136 -17.51 1.69 -6.75
C ALA A 136 -17.54 0.15 -6.89
N ARG A 137 -18.32 -0.37 -7.85
CA ARG A 137 -18.50 -1.83 -8.04
C ARG A 137 -17.22 -2.55 -8.45
N THR A 138 -16.30 -1.84 -9.11
CA THR A 138 -15.00 -2.39 -9.50
C THR A 138 -13.89 -1.98 -8.55
N ARG A 139 -13.88 -0.71 -8.15
CA ARG A 139 -12.80 -0.15 -7.33
C ARG A 139 -12.73 -0.74 -5.93
N ILE A 140 -13.88 -0.97 -5.27
CA ILE A 140 -13.93 -1.53 -3.92
C ILE A 140 -13.31 -2.93 -3.87
N PRO A 141 -13.79 -3.93 -4.66
CA PRO A 141 -13.21 -5.26 -4.61
C PRO A 141 -11.75 -5.29 -5.10
N LEU A 142 -11.39 -4.52 -6.14
CA LEU A 142 -10.00 -4.44 -6.60
C LEU A 142 -9.07 -3.83 -5.54
N THR A 143 -9.55 -2.84 -4.77
CA THR A 143 -8.76 -2.26 -3.67
C THR A 143 -8.51 -3.30 -2.59
N ALA A 144 -9.54 -4.06 -2.20
CA ALA A 144 -9.39 -5.11 -1.19
C ALA A 144 -8.48 -6.25 -1.65
N LEU A 145 -8.61 -6.70 -2.91
CA LEU A 145 -7.72 -7.71 -3.49
C LEU A 145 -6.27 -7.22 -3.55
N GLY A 146 -6.04 -5.98 -3.98
CA GLY A 146 -4.70 -5.41 -4.01
C GLY A 146 -4.12 -5.15 -2.62
N ALA A 147 -4.95 -4.85 -1.62
CA ALA A 147 -4.53 -4.72 -0.22
C ALA A 147 -3.97 -6.05 0.31
N VAL A 148 -4.70 -7.15 0.09
CA VAL A 148 -4.22 -8.50 0.41
C VAL A 148 -2.99 -8.86 -0.43
N GLY A 149 -2.96 -8.49 -1.71
CA GLY A 149 -1.80 -8.68 -2.58
C GLY A 149 -0.53 -8.01 -2.04
N TRP A 150 -0.67 -6.83 -1.44
CA TRP A 150 0.42 -6.14 -0.74
C TRP A 150 0.76 -6.82 0.59
N ASP A 151 -0.24 -7.26 1.35
CA ASP A 151 -0.05 -7.94 2.64
C ASP A 151 0.72 -9.26 2.49
N LEU A 152 0.54 -9.98 1.37
CA LEU A 152 1.30 -11.18 1.01
C LEU A 152 2.83 -10.93 0.86
N PHE A 153 3.26 -9.67 0.76
CA PHE A 153 4.66 -9.27 0.94
C PHE A 153 4.95 -8.83 2.38
N LEU A 154 4.13 -7.92 2.90
CA LEU A 154 4.36 -7.27 4.19
C LEU A 154 4.51 -8.29 5.32
N ASP A 155 3.56 -9.21 5.43
CA ASP A 155 3.46 -10.10 6.58
C ASP A 155 4.64 -11.09 6.65
N PRO A 156 4.99 -11.82 5.57
CA PRO A 156 6.18 -12.65 5.58
C PRO A 156 7.47 -11.86 5.86
N GLN A 157 7.57 -10.64 5.33
CA GLN A 157 8.72 -9.77 5.59
C GLN A 157 8.82 -9.39 7.07
N MET A 158 7.73 -8.96 7.69
CA MET A 158 7.71 -8.52 9.08
C MET A 158 7.87 -9.68 10.06
N VAL A 159 7.30 -10.84 9.75
CA VAL A 159 7.53 -12.07 10.53
C VAL A 159 8.99 -12.51 10.44
N SER A 160 9.59 -12.53 9.24
CA SER A 160 11.01 -12.88 9.08
C SER A 160 11.96 -11.89 9.78
N ALA A 161 11.55 -10.62 9.92
CA ALA A 161 12.27 -9.60 10.67
C ALA A 161 12.00 -9.63 12.19
N GLY A 162 11.12 -10.53 12.66
CA GLY A 162 10.74 -10.67 14.06
C GLY A 162 10.00 -9.44 14.60
N GLN A 163 9.19 -8.78 13.77
CA GLN A 163 8.36 -7.63 14.19
C GLN A 163 7.03 -8.05 14.80
N TRP A 164 6.52 -9.21 14.40
CA TRP A 164 5.38 -9.86 15.03
C TRP A 164 5.46 -11.37 14.83
N THR A 165 4.80 -12.11 15.72
CA THR A 165 4.75 -13.57 15.72
C THR A 165 3.31 -14.03 15.89
N TRP A 166 2.92 -15.05 15.14
CA TRP A 166 1.58 -15.64 15.22
C TRP A 166 1.56 -16.81 16.21
N CYS A 167 0.52 -16.87 17.04
CA CYS A 167 0.20 -17.97 17.97
C CYS A 167 -1.05 -18.75 17.55
N SER A 168 -1.62 -18.43 16.38
CA SER A 168 -2.81 -19.08 15.84
C SER A 168 -2.54 -20.56 15.52
N PRO A 169 -3.44 -21.50 15.88
CA PRO A 169 -3.34 -22.90 15.49
C PRO A 169 -3.80 -23.15 14.04
N LEU A 170 -4.37 -22.14 13.38
CA LEU A 170 -4.89 -22.26 12.01
C LEU A 170 -3.75 -22.34 10.99
N PRO A 171 -3.86 -23.16 9.93
CA PRO A 171 -2.80 -23.30 8.96
C PRO A 171 -2.61 -22.02 8.13
N GLY A 172 -1.37 -21.79 7.70
CA GLY A 172 -1.03 -20.77 6.71
C GLY A 172 -0.97 -21.29 5.27
N LEU A 173 -0.53 -20.43 4.36
CA LEU A 173 -0.29 -20.80 2.97
C LEU A 173 0.98 -21.65 2.83
N PRO A 174 1.08 -22.52 1.79
CA PRO A 174 2.32 -23.24 1.48
C PRO A 174 3.55 -22.32 1.40
N GLY A 175 4.60 -22.62 2.18
CA GLY A 175 5.81 -21.80 2.23
C GLY A 175 5.74 -20.55 3.13
N THR A 176 4.56 -20.24 3.68
CA THR A 176 4.38 -19.27 4.78
C THR A 176 3.39 -19.83 5.83
N PRO A 177 3.67 -21.02 6.41
CA PRO A 177 2.72 -21.71 7.28
C PRO A 177 2.45 -20.97 8.59
N GLN A 178 3.33 -20.06 8.97
CA GLN A 178 3.25 -19.29 10.21
C GLN A 178 2.21 -18.17 10.19
N ILE A 179 1.76 -17.71 9.01
CA ILE A 179 0.73 -16.68 8.90
C ILE A 179 -0.59 -17.37 8.55
N PRO A 180 -1.59 -17.38 9.45
CA PRO A 180 -2.84 -18.09 9.23
C PRO A 180 -3.63 -17.47 8.07
N TYR A 181 -4.35 -18.29 7.29
CA TYR A 181 -5.16 -17.77 6.19
C TYR A 181 -6.24 -16.76 6.64
N THR A 182 -6.64 -16.81 7.92
CA THR A 182 -7.58 -15.86 8.53
C THR A 182 -7.05 -14.43 8.54
N ASN A 183 -5.73 -14.23 8.58
CA ASN A 183 -5.14 -12.89 8.47
C ASN A 183 -5.55 -12.23 7.14
N TYR A 184 -5.27 -12.91 6.03
CA TYR A 184 -5.58 -12.40 4.69
C TYR A 184 -7.09 -12.22 4.47
N LEU A 185 -7.92 -13.12 5.01
CA LEU A 185 -9.39 -12.99 4.96
C LEU A 185 -9.89 -11.81 5.81
N GLY A 186 -9.31 -11.62 6.99
CA GLY A 186 -9.60 -10.49 7.86
C GLY A 186 -9.25 -9.16 7.19
N TRP A 187 -8.04 -9.05 6.64
CA TRP A 187 -7.62 -7.86 5.91
C TRP A 187 -8.42 -7.63 4.63
N PHE A 188 -8.86 -8.68 3.95
CA PHE A 188 -9.79 -8.53 2.83
C PHE A 188 -11.09 -7.85 3.27
N ALA A 189 -11.71 -8.30 4.37
CA ALA A 189 -12.93 -7.72 4.91
C ALA A 189 -12.73 -6.27 5.39
N VAL A 190 -11.64 -6.00 6.11
CA VAL A 190 -11.28 -4.65 6.58
C VAL A 190 -11.02 -3.71 5.40
N ALA A 191 -10.29 -4.18 4.38
CA ALA A 191 -9.98 -3.39 3.19
C ALA A 191 -11.22 -3.12 2.33
N LEU A 192 -12.20 -4.03 2.26
CA LEU A 192 -13.50 -3.75 1.65
C LEU A 192 -14.21 -2.58 2.33
N LEU A 193 -14.24 -2.57 3.67
CA LEU A 193 -14.84 -1.50 4.44
C LEU A 193 -14.10 -0.18 4.24
N MET A 194 -12.76 -0.19 4.35
CA MET A 194 -11.93 0.99 4.07
C MET A 194 -12.19 1.54 2.66
N ALA A 195 -12.19 0.68 1.64
CA ALA A 195 -12.40 1.09 0.26
C ALA A 195 -13.83 1.65 0.03
N ALA A 196 -14.85 1.08 0.68
CA ALA A 196 -16.21 1.58 0.62
C ALA A 196 -16.34 2.98 1.25
N LEU A 197 -15.74 3.20 2.42
CA LEU A 197 -15.72 4.51 3.08
C LEU A 197 -14.92 5.54 2.27
N LEU A 198 -13.79 5.14 1.67
CA LEU A 198 -13.03 6.01 0.76
C LEU A 198 -13.81 6.36 -0.50
N GLU A 199 -14.62 5.45 -1.03
CA GLU A 199 -15.49 5.74 -2.18
C GLU A 199 -16.62 6.71 -1.81
N LEU A 200 -17.18 6.60 -0.59
CA LEU A 200 -18.14 7.61 -0.08
C LEU A 200 -17.48 8.99 0.06
N LEU A 201 -16.25 9.03 0.59
CA LEU A 201 -15.46 10.26 0.72
C LEU A 201 -15.13 10.87 -0.66
N ASP A 202 -14.75 10.06 -1.65
CA ASP A 202 -14.39 10.51 -3.01
C ASP A 202 -15.61 11.00 -3.81
N ARG A 203 -16.83 10.57 -3.47
CA ARG A 203 -18.09 11.09 -4.07
C ARG A 203 -18.47 12.48 -3.57
N ALA A 204 -18.09 12.82 -2.34
CA ALA A 204 -18.44 14.09 -1.72
C ALA A 204 -17.58 15.27 -2.19
N ASP A 205 -16.53 15.01 -2.99
CA ASP A 205 -15.52 16.02 -3.35
C ASP A 205 -15.49 16.32 -4.86
N VAL A 206 -15.15 17.57 -5.21
CA VAL A 206 -15.12 18.04 -6.60
C VAL A 206 -13.82 17.57 -7.28
N PRO A 207 -13.84 17.05 -8.53
CA PRO A 207 -12.62 16.55 -9.17
C PRO A 207 -11.59 17.66 -9.41
N ALA A 208 -10.44 17.60 -8.74
CA ALA A 208 -9.24 18.31 -9.17
C ALA A 208 -8.40 17.42 -10.10
N ASP A 209 -7.41 18.00 -10.78
CA ASP A 209 -6.38 17.27 -11.53
C ASP A 209 -5.74 16.18 -10.65
N ARG A 210 -6.01 14.91 -10.99
CA ARG A 210 -5.72 13.73 -10.14
C ARG A 210 -4.32 13.13 -10.36
N GLY A 211 -3.51 13.71 -11.25
CA GLY A 211 -2.13 13.30 -11.61
C GLY A 211 -1.64 11.96 -11.06
N PRO A 212 -2.05 10.81 -11.63
CA PRO A 212 -1.87 9.50 -11.00
C PRO A 212 -0.42 8.96 -11.02
N ALA A 213 0.52 9.71 -11.58
CA ALA A 213 1.88 9.24 -11.85
C ALA A 213 2.60 8.75 -10.59
N VAL A 214 2.53 9.50 -9.47
CA VAL A 214 3.19 9.12 -8.22
C VAL A 214 2.62 7.83 -7.62
N PRO A 215 1.31 7.71 -7.35
CA PRO A 215 0.77 6.46 -6.80
C PRO A 215 0.92 5.27 -7.77
N VAL A 216 0.86 5.48 -9.09
CA VAL A 216 1.16 4.43 -10.07
C VAL A 216 2.62 3.97 -9.96
N ALA A 217 3.57 4.90 -9.87
CA ALA A 217 4.99 4.57 -9.71
C ALA A 217 5.26 3.83 -8.40
N VAL A 218 4.67 4.28 -7.28
CA VAL A 218 4.77 3.60 -5.98
C VAL A 218 4.14 2.20 -6.05
N PHE A 219 2.98 2.05 -6.68
CA PHE A 219 2.33 0.75 -6.86
C PHE A 219 3.22 -0.22 -7.65
N LEU A 220 3.75 0.22 -8.80
CA LEU A 220 4.60 -0.62 -9.66
C LEU A 220 5.92 -0.98 -8.97
N TRP A 221 6.51 -0.03 -8.23
CA TRP A 221 7.71 -0.28 -7.42
C TRP A 221 7.43 -1.27 -6.28
N THR A 222 6.33 -1.09 -5.55
CA THR A 222 5.93 -2.04 -4.51
C THR A 222 5.68 -3.42 -5.10
N TRP A 223 5.04 -3.53 -6.27
CA TRP A 223 4.79 -4.83 -6.91
C TRP A 223 6.08 -5.49 -7.39
N LEU A 224 6.81 -4.86 -8.31
CA LEU A 224 7.97 -5.47 -8.97
C LEU A 224 9.22 -5.43 -8.08
N GLY A 225 9.44 -4.33 -7.37
CA GLY A 225 10.55 -4.16 -6.44
C GLY A 225 10.44 -5.09 -5.23
N SER A 226 9.25 -5.24 -4.62
CA SER A 226 9.09 -6.20 -3.52
C SER A 226 9.23 -7.64 -4.02
N THR A 227 8.72 -7.96 -5.22
CA THR A 227 8.95 -9.29 -5.82
C THR A 227 10.43 -9.62 -5.91
N LEU A 228 11.23 -8.70 -6.45
CA LEU A 228 12.69 -8.86 -6.53
C LEU A 228 13.33 -8.95 -5.14
N ALA A 229 12.96 -8.06 -4.21
CA ALA A 229 13.49 -8.04 -2.85
C ALA A 229 13.25 -9.38 -2.13
N HIS A 230 12.02 -9.89 -2.19
CA HIS A 230 11.62 -11.13 -1.53
C HIS A 230 12.28 -12.36 -2.17
N ALA A 231 12.36 -12.41 -3.49
CA ALA A 231 12.94 -13.55 -4.20
C ALA A 231 14.47 -13.64 -4.05
N VAL A 232 15.17 -12.50 -4.11
CA VAL A 232 16.64 -12.48 -4.26
C VAL A 232 17.36 -12.07 -2.97
N PHE A 233 16.82 -11.10 -2.22
CA PHE A 233 17.56 -10.47 -1.13
C PHE A 233 17.09 -10.88 0.27
N LEU A 234 15.81 -11.23 0.42
CA LEU A 234 15.21 -11.55 1.73
C LEU A 234 15.03 -13.05 1.97
N GLY A 235 15.21 -13.90 0.94
CA GLY A 235 15.04 -15.34 1.08
C GLY A 235 13.58 -15.77 1.31
N LEU A 236 12.62 -15.03 0.73
CA LEU A 236 11.18 -15.23 0.90
C LEU A 236 10.50 -15.59 -0.44
N PRO A 237 10.89 -16.69 -1.12
CA PRO A 237 10.40 -17.00 -2.47
C PRO A 237 8.89 -17.27 -2.54
N ALA A 238 8.31 -17.88 -1.50
CA ALA A 238 6.86 -18.11 -1.44
C ALA A 238 6.09 -16.78 -1.40
N SER A 239 6.51 -15.85 -0.53
CA SER A 239 5.97 -14.49 -0.45
C SER A 239 6.18 -13.73 -1.77
N ALA A 240 7.35 -13.87 -2.41
CA ALA A 240 7.60 -13.27 -3.72
C ALA A 240 6.57 -13.73 -4.77
N GLY A 241 6.28 -15.03 -4.83
CA GLY A 241 5.28 -15.59 -5.73
C GLY A 241 3.85 -15.12 -5.41
N TYR A 242 3.43 -15.22 -4.16
CA TYR A 242 2.08 -14.83 -3.75
C TYR A 242 1.82 -13.34 -3.94
N GLY A 243 2.74 -12.48 -3.51
CA GLY A 243 2.61 -11.04 -3.69
C GLY A 243 2.68 -10.62 -5.17
N PHE A 244 3.53 -11.28 -5.97
CA PHE A 244 3.58 -11.03 -7.42
C PHE A 244 2.24 -11.34 -8.09
N LEU A 245 1.63 -12.48 -7.76
CA LEU A 245 0.31 -12.84 -8.28
C LEU A 245 -0.80 -11.92 -7.73
N GLY A 246 -0.77 -11.63 -6.43
CA GLY A 246 -1.77 -10.81 -5.75
C GLY A 246 -1.83 -9.38 -6.30
N LEU A 247 -0.70 -8.65 -6.30
CA LEU A 247 -0.65 -7.31 -6.91
C LEU A 247 -0.71 -7.37 -8.45
N GLY A 248 -0.33 -8.48 -9.06
CA GLY A 248 -0.43 -8.71 -10.50
C GLY A 248 -1.85 -8.64 -11.05
N LEU A 249 -2.86 -8.96 -10.22
CA LEU A 249 -4.28 -8.78 -10.57
C LEU A 249 -4.62 -7.35 -10.98
N LEU A 250 -3.93 -6.35 -10.41
CA LEU A 250 -4.09 -4.94 -10.76
C LEU A 250 -2.96 -4.48 -11.69
N GLY A 251 -1.74 -4.94 -11.45
CA GLY A 251 -0.55 -4.52 -12.18
C GLY A 251 -0.56 -4.92 -13.66
N VAL A 252 -0.99 -6.13 -13.99
CA VAL A 252 -1.04 -6.59 -15.40
C VAL A 252 -2.07 -5.79 -16.22
N PRO A 253 -3.34 -5.62 -15.78
CA PRO A 253 -4.29 -4.76 -16.48
C PRO A 253 -3.82 -3.30 -16.58
N LEU A 254 -3.14 -2.77 -15.55
CA LEU A 254 -2.61 -1.41 -15.54
C LEU A 254 -1.55 -1.22 -16.64
N LEU A 255 -0.57 -2.11 -16.74
CA LEU A 255 0.47 -2.06 -17.77
C LEU A 255 -0.13 -2.24 -19.17
N TYR A 256 -1.04 -3.21 -19.33
CA TYR A 256 -1.71 -3.47 -20.60
C TYR A 256 -2.52 -2.27 -21.12
N THR A 257 -3.32 -1.66 -20.27
CA THR A 257 -4.12 -0.47 -20.63
C THR A 257 -3.24 0.76 -20.89
N SER A 258 -2.13 0.90 -20.17
CA SER A 258 -1.17 1.99 -20.38
C SER A 258 -0.44 1.85 -21.72
N ALA A 259 -0.01 0.64 -22.09
CA ALA A 259 0.64 0.37 -23.37
C ALA A 259 -0.28 0.65 -24.56
N ARG A 260 -1.57 0.28 -24.47
CA ARG A 260 -2.57 0.56 -25.54
C ARG A 260 -2.89 2.04 -25.73
N ARG A 261 -2.63 2.88 -24.74
CA ARG A 261 -2.87 4.33 -24.81
C ARG A 261 -1.67 5.12 -25.35
N MET A 262 -0.50 4.48 -25.51
CA MET A 262 0.63 5.13 -26.17
C MET A 262 0.35 5.19 -27.67
N PRO A 263 0.26 6.39 -28.29
CA PRO A 263 0.19 6.48 -29.73
C PRO A 263 1.50 5.89 -30.28
N VAL A 264 1.38 4.87 -31.14
CA VAL A 264 2.50 4.43 -31.98
C VAL A 264 2.89 5.67 -32.78
N ARG A 265 4.03 6.28 -32.44
CA ARG A 265 4.65 7.27 -33.33
C ARG A 265 4.99 6.50 -34.60
N SER A 266 4.15 6.59 -35.62
CA SER A 266 4.55 6.21 -36.98
C SER A 266 5.81 7.01 -37.27
N ALA A 267 6.94 6.32 -37.32
CA ALA A 267 8.15 6.86 -37.92
C ALA A 267 7.78 7.17 -39.37
N GLY A 268 7.44 8.43 -39.63
CA GLY A 268 7.28 8.93 -40.99
C GLY A 268 8.60 8.65 -41.69
N HIS A 269 8.60 7.67 -42.57
CA HIS A 269 9.60 7.56 -43.61
C HIS A 269 9.49 8.85 -44.42
N GLY A 270 10.42 9.76 -44.16
CA GLY A 270 10.66 10.89 -45.04
C GLY A 270 11.08 10.34 -46.39
N THR A 271 10.18 10.37 -47.34
CA THR A 271 10.54 10.37 -48.75
C THR A 271 11.17 11.72 -49.08
N MET A 272 12.47 11.71 -49.36
CA MET A 272 13.05 12.52 -50.42
C MET A 272 13.97 11.63 -51.25
#